data_AF-A0A061JVV1-F1
#
_entry.id   AF-A0A061JVV1-F1
#
_cell.length_a   1.000
_cell.length_b   1.000
_cell.length_c   1.000
_cell.angle_alpha   90.00
_cell.angle_beta   90.00
_cell.angle_gamma   90.00
#
_symmetry.space_group_name_H-M   'P 1'
#
loop_
_entity.id
_entity.type
_entity.pdbx_description
1 polymer ?
#
loop_
_entity_poly.entity_id
_entity_poly.type
_entity_poly.pdbx_seq_one_letter_code
_entity_poly.pdbx_strand_id
1 'polypeptide(L)'
;MSLVNDMLRDLEARGAASGGQSSLNGVRTVDEAALLRRQRSARAKRWLLPLVAVLLVALGVGLMFERLPFGSRQVEAPAAPAAPAAPAVVPAPPAATAVRLLDVLPHEEEGRFVLQLLLDRSVSYQRTDESGVVSLRLPGVVLAGEALTGRIEQNGLTLSWRVEPHDDEVRVLLIGMTDRLDIRDRLEPAGGHVQLWLEARLGGEPSAPADELVLPVAEAVRDEADWPDWVTRSVPDEPRAAAPAPEVRNPAEPVAAQVAAPEVSAKQSVQIGSHRPEPLAQAQDALRQQNYPRAIQLLQSLHATQPDNPQAIRWLARAYLASGQIDTLLAWLPGQLQTRPRDAELRMLLARGQLLGGDKPAALATLEQSLPALASNSAYHALLAALRQQVGDWAGSAAIYRQLVGLRPQQASWQLGLAIALEQLDQPALAADHYRLAAQGQGLDGNARRFAVERAAALGVGR
;
A
#
# COMPACT_ATOMS: atom_id res chain seq x y z
N MET A 1 9.75 7.11 3.49
CA MET A 1 11.08 7.55 3.96
C MET A 1 11.06 7.59 5.48
N SER A 2 12.05 6.98 6.13
CA SER A 2 12.15 6.99 7.60
C SER A 2 12.39 8.42 8.08
N LEU A 3 11.53 8.90 8.98
CA LEU A 3 11.59 10.23 9.59
C LEU A 3 12.96 10.52 10.25
N VAL A 4 13.64 9.46 10.69
CA VAL A 4 15.00 9.50 11.22
C VAL A 4 16.02 9.90 10.15
N ASN A 5 15.90 9.42 8.92
CA ASN A 5 16.88 9.71 7.86
C ASN A 5 16.80 11.16 7.39
N ASP A 6 15.58 11.71 7.31
CA ASP A 6 15.38 13.12 6.95
C ASP A 6 15.93 14.04 8.04
N MET A 7 15.80 13.64 9.31
CA MET A 7 16.39 14.35 10.44
C MET A 7 17.92 14.30 10.42
N LEU A 8 18.53 13.12 10.23
CA LEU A 8 19.99 12.99 10.18
C LEU A 8 20.59 13.82 9.05
N ARG A 9 19.97 13.81 7.86
CA ARG A 9 20.37 14.66 6.73
C ARG A 9 20.31 16.16 7.07
N ASP A 10 19.29 16.59 7.80
CA ASP A 10 19.16 18.00 8.21
C ASP A 10 20.24 18.38 9.23
N LEU A 11 20.58 17.49 10.17
CA LEU A 11 21.66 17.69 11.13
C LEU A 11 23.02 17.77 10.43
N GLU A 12 23.28 16.90 9.45
CA GLU A 12 24.47 16.96 8.60
C GLU A 12 24.54 18.29 7.83
N ALA A 13 23.42 18.73 7.24
CA ALA A 13 23.34 20.01 6.53
C ALA A 13 23.60 21.21 7.46
N ARG A 14 23.08 21.19 8.70
CA ARG A 14 23.36 22.22 9.71
C ARG A 14 24.81 22.19 10.19
N GLY A 15 25.36 21.01 10.45
CA GLY A 15 26.76 20.85 10.84
C GLY A 15 27.72 21.35 9.75
N ALA A 16 27.38 21.13 8.47
CA ALA A 16 28.10 21.68 7.34
C ALA A 16 27.95 23.22 7.22
N ALA A 17 26.79 23.77 7.55
CA ALA A 17 26.49 25.20 7.47
C ALA A 17 27.03 26.03 8.66
N SER A 18 27.14 25.44 9.86
CA SER A 18 27.56 26.13 11.08
C SER A 18 29.08 26.24 11.25
N GLY A 19 29.89 25.73 10.30
CA GLY A 19 31.34 25.79 10.39
C GLY A 19 31.94 25.15 11.65
N GLY A 20 31.17 24.27 12.32
CA GLY A 20 31.45 23.75 13.65
C GLY A 20 32.28 22.47 13.65
N GLN A 21 33.58 22.66 13.84
CA GLN A 21 34.61 21.72 14.32
C GLN A 21 34.14 20.34 14.84
N SER A 22 34.53 19.30 14.12
CA SER A 22 35.08 18.08 14.73
C SER A 22 36.50 17.92 14.21
N SER A 23 37.42 18.63 14.86
CA SER A 23 38.85 18.44 14.61
C SER A 23 39.29 17.15 15.31
N LEU A 24 39.26 16.04 14.57
CA LEU A 24 39.97 14.83 14.95
C LEU A 24 41.18 14.70 14.05
N ASN A 25 42.35 14.97 14.64
CA ASN A 25 43.68 14.55 14.21
C ASN A 25 44.03 14.70 12.72
N GLY A 26 44.63 15.85 12.38
CA GLY A 26 45.87 15.87 11.61
C GLY A 26 45.86 15.40 10.15
N VAL A 27 44.71 15.16 9.53
CA VAL A 27 44.63 14.92 8.09
C VAL A 27 43.57 15.84 7.50
N ARG A 28 44.03 16.93 6.86
CA ARG A 28 43.21 17.68 5.91
C ARG A 28 42.92 16.77 4.73
N THR A 29 41.78 16.10 4.73
CA THR A 29 41.23 15.58 3.48
C THR A 29 40.70 16.79 2.71
N VAL A 30 41.56 17.41 1.91
CA VAL A 30 41.09 18.19 0.76
C VAL A 30 40.34 17.21 -0.10
N ASP A 31 39.01 17.30 -0.10
CA ASP A 31 38.14 16.45 -0.90
C ASP A 31 38.29 16.85 -2.38
N GLU A 32 39.34 16.34 -3.02
CA GLU A 32 39.60 16.49 -4.45
C GLU A 32 38.42 15.94 -5.29
N ALA A 33 37.64 14.99 -4.74
CA ALA A 33 36.48 14.42 -5.42
C ALA A 33 35.28 15.39 -5.47
N ALA A 34 35.14 16.29 -4.49
CA ALA A 34 34.13 17.36 -4.50
C ALA A 34 34.45 18.45 -5.54
N LEU A 35 35.72 18.76 -5.78
CA LEU A 35 36.14 19.74 -6.79
C LEU A 35 35.99 19.20 -8.23
N LEU A 36 36.21 17.90 -8.45
CA LEU A 36 36.04 17.28 -9.78
C LEU A 36 34.57 17.15 -10.20
N ARG A 37 33.62 17.03 -9.27
CA ARG A 37 32.17 17.05 -9.58
C ARG A 37 31.68 18.44 -9.99
N ARG A 38 32.22 19.52 -9.41
CA ARG A 38 31.91 20.90 -9.81
C ARG A 38 32.53 21.31 -11.16
N GLN A 39 33.67 20.76 -11.55
CA GLN A 39 34.27 21.05 -12.86
C GLN A 39 33.64 20.27 -14.03
N ARG A 40 33.12 19.06 -13.79
CA ARG A 40 32.43 18.26 -14.83
C ARG A 40 31.10 18.89 -15.27
N SER A 41 30.34 19.48 -14.34
CA SER A 41 29.06 20.15 -14.66
C SER A 41 29.24 21.49 -15.38
N ALA A 42 30.37 22.18 -15.17
CA ALA A 42 30.69 23.43 -15.88
C ALA A 42 31.25 23.19 -17.30
N ARG A 43 32.02 22.10 -17.51
CA ARG A 43 32.49 21.71 -18.87
C ARG A 43 31.36 21.13 -19.72
N ALA A 44 30.44 20.34 -19.16
CA ALA A 44 29.30 19.79 -19.90
C ALA A 44 28.36 20.87 -20.48
N LYS A 45 28.15 21.98 -19.74
CA LYS A 45 27.36 23.13 -20.24
C LYS A 45 28.06 23.91 -21.38
N ARG A 46 29.39 23.85 -21.52
CA ARG A 46 30.13 24.51 -22.61
C ARG A 46 30.11 23.73 -23.93
N TRP A 47 29.89 22.42 -23.90
CA TRP A 47 29.79 21.58 -25.10
C TRP A 47 28.35 21.38 -25.62
N LEU A 48 27.34 21.81 -24.86
CA LEU A 48 25.92 21.70 -25.23
C LEU A 48 25.52 22.69 -26.34
N LEU A 49 26.11 23.90 -26.33
CA LEU A 49 25.87 24.94 -27.34
C LEU A 49 26.36 24.56 -28.75
N PRO A 50 27.60 24.07 -28.97
CA PRO A 50 28.02 23.64 -30.31
C PRO A 50 27.25 22.42 -30.81
N LEU A 51 26.80 21.52 -29.92
CA LEU A 51 26.05 20.31 -30.32
C LEU A 51 24.64 20.65 -30.83
N VAL A 52 23.97 21.62 -30.19
CA VAL A 52 22.69 22.14 -30.68
C VAL A 52 22.87 22.90 -32.01
N ALA A 53 23.97 23.63 -32.18
CA ALA A 53 24.27 24.31 -33.45
C ALA A 53 24.50 23.32 -34.61
N VAL A 54 25.22 22.22 -34.37
CA VAL A 54 25.42 21.14 -35.37
C VAL A 54 24.09 20.46 -35.72
N LEU A 55 23.21 20.23 -34.73
CA LEU A 55 21.90 19.64 -34.96
C LEU A 55 21.00 20.55 -35.81
N LEU A 56 21.04 21.87 -35.60
CA LEU A 56 20.30 22.84 -36.41
C LEU A 56 20.83 22.95 -37.84
N VAL A 57 22.15 22.85 -38.04
CA VAL A 57 22.75 22.80 -39.38
C VAL A 57 22.37 21.50 -40.11
N ALA A 58 22.39 20.36 -39.43
CA ALA A 58 21.96 19.08 -40.01
C ALA A 58 20.48 19.09 -40.40
N LEU A 59 19.62 19.73 -39.59
CA LEU A 59 18.20 19.89 -39.90
C LEU A 59 17.98 20.82 -41.11
N GLY A 60 18.79 21.88 -41.25
CA GLY A 60 18.77 22.76 -42.42
C GLY A 60 19.23 22.07 -43.71
N VAL A 61 20.23 21.20 -43.63
CA VAL A 61 20.72 20.42 -44.79
C VAL A 61 19.71 19.34 -45.21
N GLY A 62 19.02 18.72 -44.25
CA GLY A 62 17.96 17.74 -44.53
C GLY A 62 16.77 18.33 -45.28
N LEU A 63 16.37 19.57 -44.94
CA LEU A 63 15.29 20.28 -45.64
C LEU A 63 15.70 20.80 -47.03
N MET A 64 17.00 20.88 -47.34
CA MET A 64 17.48 21.29 -48.66
C MET A 64 17.53 20.13 -49.67
N PHE A 65 17.54 18.87 -49.20
CA PHE A 65 17.62 17.67 -50.04
C PHE A 65 16.25 17.12 -50.51
N GLU A 66 15.13 17.70 -50.06
CA GLU A 66 13.77 17.34 -50.51
C GLU A 66 13.33 18.00 -51.83
N ARG A 67 14.22 18.72 -52.52
CA ARG A 67 13.92 19.32 -53.84
C ARG A 67 14.79 18.77 -54.95
N LEU A 68 14.62 17.48 -55.27
CA LEU A 68 15.04 16.91 -56.56
C LEU A 68 13.95 15.95 -57.08
N PRO A 69 13.33 16.21 -58.25
CA PRO A 69 12.28 15.37 -58.79
C PRO A 69 12.90 14.22 -59.61
N PHE A 70 12.84 13.00 -59.07
CA PHE A 70 13.07 11.79 -59.86
C PHE A 70 11.73 11.12 -60.14
N GLY A 71 11.24 11.33 -61.37
CA GLY A 71 10.04 10.69 -61.86
C GLY A 71 10.29 9.23 -62.23
N SER A 72 9.43 8.35 -61.73
CA SER A 72 9.23 7.01 -62.27
C SER A 72 7.86 6.95 -62.94
N ARG A 73 7.87 6.87 -64.28
CA ARG A 73 6.72 6.62 -65.15
C ARG A 73 5.91 5.42 -64.64
N GLN A 74 4.64 5.63 -64.34
CA GLN A 74 3.65 4.56 -64.37
C GLN A 74 3.27 4.33 -65.84
N VAL A 75 3.53 3.13 -66.34
CA VAL A 75 3.01 2.65 -67.61
C VAL A 75 1.63 2.05 -67.31
N GLU A 76 0.61 2.66 -67.90
CA GLU A 76 -0.76 2.21 -67.88
C GLU A 76 -0.97 1.13 -68.94
N ALA A 77 -1.56 -0.01 -68.55
CA ALA A 77 -1.98 -1.08 -69.46
C ALA A 77 -3.45 -1.43 -69.17
N PRO A 78 -4.29 -1.63 -70.20
CA PRO A 78 -5.74 -1.72 -70.03
C PRO A 78 -6.24 -3.14 -69.75
N ALA A 79 -7.49 -3.18 -69.27
CA ALA A 79 -8.22 -4.28 -68.66
C ALA A 79 -8.51 -5.51 -69.53
N ALA A 80 -8.70 -6.66 -68.86
CA ALA A 80 -9.53 -7.78 -69.31
C ALA A 80 -10.18 -8.51 -68.10
N PRO A 81 -11.36 -9.15 -68.26
CA PRO A 81 -12.32 -9.36 -67.17
C PRO A 81 -12.33 -10.77 -66.52
N ALA A 82 -12.80 -10.77 -65.26
CA ALA A 82 -13.55 -11.76 -64.47
C ALA A 82 -13.48 -13.28 -64.76
N ALA A 83 -13.16 -14.05 -63.71
CA ALA A 83 -13.61 -15.43 -63.43
C ALA A 83 -13.62 -15.67 -61.90
N PRO A 84 -14.42 -16.62 -61.36
CA PRO A 84 -15.34 -16.33 -60.26
C PRO A 84 -14.83 -16.66 -58.84
N ALA A 85 -15.61 -16.15 -57.87
CA ALA A 85 -15.43 -16.26 -56.44
C ALA A 85 -15.26 -17.71 -55.93
N ALA A 86 -14.24 -17.90 -55.07
CA ALA A 86 -14.19 -18.95 -54.07
C ALA A 86 -14.53 -18.35 -52.70
N PRO A 87 -15.21 -19.09 -51.80
CA PRO A 87 -15.86 -18.50 -50.64
C PRO A 87 -14.85 -17.98 -49.63
N ALA A 88 -15.17 -16.83 -49.02
CA ALA A 88 -14.44 -16.28 -47.90
C ALA A 88 -14.44 -17.30 -46.75
N VAL A 89 -13.28 -17.90 -46.49
CA VAL A 89 -13.03 -18.58 -45.22
C VAL A 89 -12.95 -17.47 -44.18
N VAL A 90 -14.01 -17.34 -43.39
CA VAL A 90 -14.00 -16.57 -42.15
C VAL A 90 -12.91 -17.22 -41.27
N PRO A 91 -11.85 -16.50 -40.87
CA PRO A 91 -10.95 -17.04 -39.88
C PRO A 91 -11.75 -17.26 -38.59
N ALA A 92 -11.79 -18.51 -38.12
CA ALA A 92 -12.32 -18.83 -36.81
C ALA A 92 -11.63 -17.95 -35.75
N PRO A 93 -12.34 -17.50 -34.69
CA PRO A 93 -11.73 -16.74 -33.61
C PRO A 93 -10.53 -17.53 -33.04
N PRO A 94 -9.41 -16.86 -32.68
CA PRO A 94 -8.28 -17.56 -32.10
C PRO A 94 -8.75 -18.25 -30.82
N ALA A 95 -8.53 -19.56 -30.73
CA ALA A 95 -8.76 -20.34 -29.54
C ALA A 95 -8.09 -19.64 -28.35
N ALA A 96 -8.85 -19.46 -27.26
CA ALA A 96 -8.36 -18.86 -26.04
C ALA A 96 -7.07 -19.59 -25.61
N THR A 97 -5.94 -18.89 -25.66
CA THR A 97 -4.65 -19.47 -25.24
C THR A 97 -4.68 -19.75 -23.74
N ALA A 98 -4.84 -21.02 -23.35
CA ALA A 98 -4.79 -21.46 -21.96
C ALA A 98 -3.44 -21.12 -21.31
N VAL A 99 -3.46 -20.71 -20.04
CA VAL A 99 -2.29 -20.41 -19.19
C VAL A 99 -1.52 -21.70 -18.95
N ARG A 100 -0.19 -21.68 -19.00
CA ARG A 100 0.63 -22.87 -18.75
C ARG A 100 1.24 -22.81 -17.35
N LEU A 101 1.04 -23.87 -16.58
CA LEU A 101 1.80 -24.12 -15.36
C LEU A 101 3.14 -24.75 -15.76
N LEU A 102 4.21 -23.98 -15.60
CA LEU A 102 5.56 -24.28 -16.06
C LEU A 102 6.32 -25.16 -15.07
N ASP A 103 6.17 -24.90 -13.77
CA ASP A 103 6.88 -25.64 -12.73
C ASP A 103 6.16 -25.56 -11.37
N VAL A 104 6.43 -26.53 -10.50
CA VAL A 104 5.93 -26.60 -9.11
C VAL A 104 7.10 -26.92 -8.18
N LEU A 105 7.47 -25.94 -7.36
CA LEU A 105 8.66 -25.97 -6.52
C LEU A 105 8.28 -25.98 -5.03
N PRO A 106 8.34 -27.15 -4.36
CA PRO A 106 8.19 -27.23 -2.91
C PRO A 106 9.50 -26.81 -2.20
N HIS A 107 9.39 -25.97 -1.17
CA HIS A 107 10.50 -25.51 -0.34
C HIS A 107 10.14 -25.60 1.14
N GLU A 108 11.12 -25.96 1.96
CA GLU A 108 11.00 -25.97 3.43
C GLU A 108 11.86 -24.85 4.01
N GLU A 109 11.26 -23.98 4.83
CA GLU A 109 11.94 -22.93 5.60
C GLU A 109 11.70 -23.16 7.10
N GLU A 110 12.51 -22.57 7.99
CA GLU A 110 12.42 -22.76 9.45
C GLU A 110 10.96 -22.61 9.99
N GLY A 111 10.29 -23.74 10.24
CA GLY A 111 8.90 -23.83 10.74
C GLY A 111 7.79 -23.57 9.71
N ARG A 112 8.10 -23.47 8.41
CA ARG A 112 7.13 -23.17 7.34
C ARG A 112 7.38 -24.01 6.10
N PHE A 113 6.31 -24.41 5.43
CA PHE A 113 6.37 -25.02 4.11
C PHE A 113 5.89 -24.03 3.05
N VAL A 114 6.55 -23.99 1.90
CA VAL A 114 6.24 -23.09 0.80
C VAL A 114 6.09 -23.90 -0.49
N LEU A 115 4.91 -23.87 -1.11
CA LEU A 115 4.67 -24.44 -2.44
C LEU A 115 4.58 -23.30 -3.46
N GLN A 116 5.50 -23.28 -4.41
CA GLN A 116 5.59 -22.24 -5.43
C GLN A 116 5.16 -22.81 -6.80
N LEU A 117 4.19 -22.17 -7.44
CA LEU A 117 3.71 -22.53 -8.77
C LEU A 117 4.14 -21.44 -9.77
N LEU A 118 4.90 -21.83 -10.80
CA LEU A 118 5.38 -20.93 -11.84
C LEU A 118 4.46 -20.98 -13.06
N LEU A 119 3.81 -19.87 -13.40
CA LEU A 119 2.86 -19.74 -14.50
C LEU A 119 3.41 -18.84 -15.61
N ASP A 120 3.04 -19.12 -16.86
CA ASP A 120 3.45 -18.31 -18.02
C ASP A 120 2.85 -16.91 -18.03
N ARG A 121 1.69 -16.71 -17.39
CA ARG A 121 1.00 -15.42 -17.24
C ARG A 121 0.09 -15.42 -16.02
N SER A 122 -0.47 -14.26 -15.67
CA SER A 122 -1.37 -14.13 -14.52
C SER A 122 -2.66 -14.93 -14.69
N VAL A 123 -3.14 -15.50 -13.59
CA VAL A 123 -4.38 -16.27 -13.53
C VAL A 123 -5.18 -15.88 -12.30
N SER A 124 -6.50 -15.87 -12.43
CA SER A 124 -7.44 -15.87 -11.32
C SER A 124 -7.63 -17.29 -10.79
N TYR A 125 -7.73 -17.48 -9.48
CA TYR A 125 -8.05 -18.77 -8.88
C TYR A 125 -9.14 -18.65 -7.82
N GLN A 126 -9.80 -19.76 -7.51
CA GLN A 126 -10.73 -19.89 -6.40
C GLN A 126 -10.10 -20.73 -5.30
N ARG A 127 -10.17 -20.24 -4.07
CA ARG A 127 -9.66 -20.94 -2.88
C ARG A 127 -10.82 -21.36 -1.99
N THR A 128 -10.79 -22.60 -1.52
CA THR A 128 -11.75 -23.17 -0.57
C THR A 128 -10.99 -23.80 0.59
N ASP A 129 -11.33 -23.41 1.81
CA ASP A 129 -10.69 -23.87 3.03
C ASP A 129 -11.73 -24.64 3.88
N GLU A 130 -11.56 -25.95 4.01
CA GLU A 130 -12.48 -26.84 4.73
C GLU A 130 -11.68 -27.75 5.67
N SER A 131 -11.84 -27.58 6.99
CA SER A 131 -11.37 -28.53 8.02
C SER A 131 -9.99 -29.17 7.77
N GLY A 132 -8.94 -28.34 7.68
CA GLY A 132 -7.57 -28.83 7.46
C GLY A 132 -7.21 -29.12 6.00
N VAL A 133 -8.15 -28.96 5.06
CA VAL A 133 -7.96 -29.09 3.62
C VAL A 133 -8.08 -27.72 2.96
N VAL A 134 -7.09 -27.36 2.14
CA VAL A 134 -7.11 -26.17 1.30
C VAL A 134 -7.04 -26.58 -0.15
N SER A 135 -8.02 -26.18 -0.95
CA SER A 135 -8.11 -26.47 -2.37
C SER A 135 -8.11 -25.17 -3.18
N LEU A 136 -7.23 -25.09 -4.18
CA LEU A 136 -7.20 -24.03 -5.17
C LEU A 136 -7.60 -24.58 -6.53
N ARG A 137 -8.55 -23.91 -7.18
CA ARG A 137 -8.95 -24.16 -8.57
C ARG A 137 -8.45 -23.05 -9.46
N LEU A 138 -7.60 -23.40 -10.42
CA LEU A 138 -7.01 -22.49 -11.38
C LEU A 138 -7.64 -22.72 -12.77
N PRO A 139 -8.77 -22.07 -13.09
CA PRO A 139 -9.44 -22.24 -14.38
C PRO A 139 -8.61 -21.69 -15.55
N GLY A 140 -8.65 -22.39 -16.68
CA GLY A 140 -7.91 -22.08 -17.89
C GLY A 140 -6.40 -22.28 -17.76
N VAL A 141 -5.95 -23.03 -16.76
CA VAL A 141 -4.53 -23.42 -16.58
C VAL A 141 -4.34 -24.86 -17.03
N VAL A 142 -3.27 -25.11 -17.78
CA VAL A 142 -2.85 -26.43 -18.23
C VAL A 142 -1.52 -26.79 -17.58
N LEU A 143 -1.46 -27.96 -16.94
CA LEU A 143 -0.23 -28.55 -16.44
C LEU A 143 0.36 -29.47 -17.52
N ALA A 144 1.61 -29.19 -17.92
CA ALA A 144 2.34 -30.06 -18.85
C ALA A 144 3.01 -31.20 -18.07
N GLY A 145 2.32 -32.34 -17.90
CA GLY A 145 2.88 -33.52 -17.24
C GLY A 145 1.86 -34.31 -16.43
N GLU A 146 2.37 -35.22 -15.59
CA GLU A 146 1.57 -35.98 -14.64
C GLU A 146 1.28 -35.18 -13.38
N ALA A 147 0.31 -35.66 -12.58
CA ALA A 147 0.00 -35.04 -11.30
C ALA A 147 1.22 -35.10 -10.36
N LEU A 148 1.56 -33.96 -9.75
CA LEU A 148 2.67 -33.83 -8.81
C LEU A 148 2.12 -33.99 -7.40
N THR A 149 2.82 -34.75 -6.55
CA THR A 149 2.44 -34.95 -5.15
C THR A 149 3.65 -34.90 -4.25
N GLY A 150 3.43 -34.50 -3.00
CA GLY A 150 4.45 -34.56 -1.97
C GLY A 150 3.86 -34.64 -0.58
N ARG A 151 4.69 -35.05 0.37
CA ARG A 151 4.33 -35.17 1.78
C ARG A 151 5.50 -34.72 2.63
N ILE A 152 5.18 -33.93 3.66
CA ILE A 152 6.16 -33.31 4.55
C ILE A 152 5.71 -33.55 5.98
N GLU A 153 6.67 -33.86 6.84
CA GLU A 153 6.46 -34.12 8.26
C GLU A 153 7.44 -33.28 9.07
N GLN A 154 6.91 -32.38 9.91
CA GLN A 154 7.72 -31.47 10.72
C GLN A 154 7.06 -31.31 12.10
N ASN A 155 7.83 -31.52 13.17
CA ASN A 155 7.34 -31.42 14.56
C ASN A 155 6.10 -32.27 14.88
N GLY A 156 5.93 -33.44 14.25
CA GLY A 156 4.77 -34.33 14.43
C GLY A 156 3.51 -33.90 13.68
N LEU A 157 3.58 -32.83 12.88
CA LEU A 157 2.53 -32.39 11.96
C LEU A 157 2.84 -32.89 10.56
N THR A 158 1.85 -33.46 9.89
CA THR A 158 1.97 -33.92 8.51
C THR A 158 1.14 -33.10 7.56
N LEU A 159 1.75 -32.65 6.47
CA LEU A 159 1.13 -31.95 5.36
C LEU A 159 1.37 -32.73 4.07
N SER A 160 0.30 -33.08 3.36
CA SER A 160 0.39 -33.63 2.00
C SER A 160 -0.15 -32.64 1.00
N TRP A 161 0.50 -32.52 -0.15
CA TRP A 161 0.06 -31.66 -1.23
C TRP A 161 -0.02 -32.43 -2.55
N ARG A 162 -0.92 -31.99 -3.43
CA ARG A 162 -1.09 -32.51 -4.78
C ARG A 162 -1.41 -31.38 -5.74
N VAL A 163 -0.84 -31.43 -6.94
CA VAL A 163 -1.18 -30.57 -8.07
C VAL A 163 -1.57 -31.49 -9.22
N GLU A 164 -2.83 -31.47 -9.62
CA GLU A 164 -3.35 -32.36 -10.67
C GLU A 164 -4.11 -31.58 -11.75
N PRO A 165 -3.99 -32.00 -13.03
CA PRO A 165 -4.81 -31.45 -14.10
C PRO A 165 -6.25 -32.01 -13.99
N HIS A 166 -7.25 -31.16 -14.19
CA HIS A 166 -8.66 -31.52 -14.15
C HIS A 166 -9.42 -30.78 -15.25
N ASP A 167 -9.71 -31.45 -16.37
CA ASP A 167 -10.35 -30.89 -17.55
C ASP A 167 -9.66 -29.60 -18.08
N ASP A 168 -10.27 -28.43 -17.85
CA ASP A 168 -9.74 -27.10 -18.24
C ASP A 168 -9.25 -26.28 -17.02
N GLU A 169 -8.97 -26.95 -15.89
CA GLU A 169 -8.41 -26.33 -14.70
C GLU A 169 -7.24 -27.15 -14.13
N VAL A 170 -6.39 -26.49 -13.35
CA VAL A 170 -5.45 -27.19 -12.44
C VAL A 170 -6.00 -27.09 -11.02
N ARG A 171 -6.02 -28.23 -10.32
CA ARG A 171 -6.39 -28.29 -8.91
C ARG A 171 -5.16 -28.47 -8.05
N VAL A 172 -4.99 -27.60 -7.07
CA VAL A 172 -3.96 -27.72 -6.04
C VAL A 172 -4.66 -28.04 -4.73
N LEU A 173 -4.26 -29.13 -4.09
CA LEU A 173 -4.83 -29.62 -2.85
C LEU A 173 -3.74 -29.70 -1.79
N LEU A 174 -3.95 -29.09 -0.62
CA LEU A 174 -3.11 -29.20 0.56
C LEU A 174 -3.94 -29.76 1.70
N ILE A 175 -3.46 -30.82 2.35
CA ILE A 175 -4.16 -31.56 3.41
C ILE A 175 -3.24 -31.63 4.62
N GLY A 176 -3.63 -30.99 5.72
CA GLY A 176 -3.00 -31.10 7.02
C GLY A 176 -3.76 -32.07 7.93
N MET A 177 -3.07 -32.73 8.86
CA MET A 177 -3.69 -33.62 9.86
C MET A 177 -4.39 -32.89 11.02
N THR A 178 -4.37 -31.56 11.04
CA THR A 178 -5.01 -30.73 12.07
C THR A 178 -6.31 -30.12 11.57
N ASP A 179 -7.27 -29.89 12.48
CA ASP A 179 -8.59 -29.32 12.15
C ASP A 179 -8.53 -27.92 11.52
N ARG A 180 -7.37 -27.24 11.59
CA ARG A 180 -7.09 -25.97 10.91
C ARG A 180 -5.68 -25.97 10.32
N LEU A 181 -5.58 -25.59 9.04
CA LEU A 181 -4.35 -25.43 8.28
C LEU A 181 -4.22 -23.94 7.89
N ASP A 182 -3.27 -23.21 8.48
CA ASP A 182 -3.03 -21.79 8.17
C ASP A 182 -2.15 -21.67 6.93
N ILE A 183 -2.78 -21.43 5.78
CA ILE A 183 -2.11 -21.20 4.49
C ILE A 183 -2.30 -19.75 4.07
N ARG A 184 -1.20 -19.11 3.65
CA ARG A 184 -1.19 -17.79 3.03
C ARG A 184 -0.80 -17.91 1.56
N ASP A 185 -1.56 -17.26 0.69
CA ASP A 185 -1.34 -17.25 -0.75
C ASP A 185 -0.90 -15.85 -1.23
N ARG A 186 0.03 -15.81 -2.19
CA ARG A 186 0.56 -14.57 -2.77
C ARG A 186 0.95 -14.77 -4.23
N LEU A 187 0.51 -13.85 -5.09
CA LEU A 187 0.87 -13.84 -6.51
C LEU A 187 1.96 -12.78 -6.77
N GLU A 188 3.10 -13.17 -7.33
CA GLU A 188 4.21 -12.25 -7.63
C GLU A 188 4.62 -12.31 -9.11
N PRO A 189 4.91 -11.17 -9.76
CA PRO A 189 5.47 -11.16 -11.11
C PRO A 189 6.97 -11.49 -11.09
N ALA A 190 7.40 -12.44 -11.91
CA ALA A 190 8.78 -12.93 -12.01
C ALA A 190 9.26 -12.94 -13.47
N GLY A 191 9.84 -11.82 -13.93
CA GLY A 191 10.61 -11.79 -15.19
C GLY A 191 9.85 -12.21 -16.46
N GLY A 192 8.55 -11.95 -16.54
CA GLY A 192 7.69 -12.37 -17.66
C GLY A 192 6.79 -13.58 -17.33
N HIS A 193 7.01 -14.20 -16.17
CA HIS A 193 6.17 -15.24 -15.58
C HIS A 193 5.46 -14.71 -14.33
N VAL A 194 4.54 -15.50 -13.80
CA VAL A 194 3.85 -15.22 -12.54
C VAL A 194 4.07 -16.38 -11.58
N GLN A 195 4.39 -16.09 -10.33
CA GLN A 195 4.61 -17.08 -9.29
C GLN A 195 3.49 -17.01 -8.25
N LEU A 196 2.77 -18.12 -8.07
CA LEU A 196 1.82 -18.28 -6.97
C LEU A 196 2.55 -18.98 -5.82
N TRP A 197 2.67 -18.29 -4.70
CA TRP A 197 3.28 -18.78 -3.47
C TRP A 197 2.19 -19.24 -2.50
N LEU A 198 2.31 -20.44 -1.95
CA LEU A 198 1.44 -20.99 -0.92
C LEU A 198 2.29 -21.33 0.31
N GLU A 199 2.20 -20.49 1.35
CA GLU A 199 2.96 -20.64 2.59
C GLU A 199 2.07 -21.29 3.67
N ALA A 200 2.42 -22.50 4.11
CA ALA A 200 1.79 -23.21 5.21
C ALA A 200 2.65 -23.09 6.48
N ARG A 201 2.04 -22.69 7.61
CA ARG A 201 2.72 -22.69 8.92
C ARG A 201 2.61 -24.06 9.58
N LEU A 202 3.75 -24.71 9.79
CA LEU A 202 3.87 -26.04 10.40
C LEU A 202 4.30 -25.86 11.86
N GLY A 203 3.38 -25.34 12.69
CA GLY A 203 3.57 -25.19 14.14
C GLY A 203 3.65 -23.73 14.62
N GLY A 204 2.88 -23.44 15.67
CA GLY A 204 2.78 -22.14 16.34
C GLY A 204 1.38 -21.96 16.89
N GLU A 205 1.25 -21.49 18.14
CA GLU A 205 -0.06 -21.12 18.68
C GLU A 205 -0.79 -20.18 17.71
N PRO A 206 -2.11 -20.36 17.56
CA PRO A 206 -2.90 -19.57 16.63
C PRO A 206 -2.66 -18.08 16.91
N SER A 207 -2.21 -17.32 15.90
CA SER A 207 -2.39 -15.88 15.99
C SER A 207 -3.90 -15.67 15.94
N ALA A 208 -4.48 -15.23 17.06
CA ALA A 208 -5.89 -14.96 17.18
C ALA A 208 -6.41 -14.20 15.95
N PRO A 209 -7.61 -14.52 15.44
CA PRO A 209 -8.25 -13.66 14.46
C PRO A 209 -8.32 -12.26 15.05
N ALA A 210 -8.05 -11.24 14.23
CA ALA A 210 -8.20 -9.85 14.63
C ALA A 210 -9.62 -9.64 15.16
N ASP A 211 -9.72 -9.39 16.47
CA ASP A 211 -10.86 -8.92 17.24
C ASP A 211 -12.25 -9.24 16.64
N GLU A 212 -12.69 -10.49 16.82
CA GLU A 212 -14.09 -10.68 17.17
C GLU A 212 -14.29 -10.00 18.53
N LEU A 213 -15.10 -8.94 18.56
CA LEU A 213 -15.53 -8.29 19.79
C LEU A 213 -16.21 -9.32 20.70
N VAL A 214 -15.43 -9.94 21.59
CA VAL A 214 -15.96 -10.60 22.78
C VAL A 214 -16.39 -9.48 23.72
N LEU A 215 -17.67 -9.13 23.61
CA LEU A 215 -18.33 -8.29 24.60
C LEU A 215 -18.16 -8.96 25.98
N PRO A 216 -17.79 -8.20 27.02
CA PRO A 216 -17.76 -8.75 28.37
C PRO A 216 -19.16 -9.26 28.72
N VAL A 217 -19.20 -10.46 29.31
CA VAL A 217 -20.41 -11.00 29.94
C VAL A 217 -20.95 -9.94 30.89
N ALA A 218 -22.19 -9.53 30.67
CA ALA A 218 -22.90 -8.60 31.52
C ALA A 218 -22.88 -9.13 32.97
N GLU A 219 -22.37 -8.31 33.88
CA GLU A 219 -22.61 -8.52 35.31
C GLU A 219 -24.11 -8.69 35.55
N ALA A 220 -24.44 -9.65 36.40
CA ALA A 220 -25.81 -9.99 36.75
C ALA A 220 -26.61 -8.75 37.16
N VAL A 221 -27.82 -8.69 36.60
CA VAL A 221 -28.93 -7.80 36.90
C VAL A 221 -28.90 -7.32 38.35
N ARG A 222 -28.77 -6.00 38.53
CA ARG A 222 -29.20 -5.34 39.77
C ARG A 222 -30.73 -5.30 39.76
N ASP A 223 -31.33 -5.65 40.89
CA ASP A 223 -32.77 -5.77 41.08
C ASP A 223 -33.56 -4.59 40.50
N GLU A 224 -34.63 -4.92 39.79
CA GLU A 224 -35.55 -4.05 39.05
C GLU A 224 -36.37 -3.06 39.93
N ALA A 225 -35.97 -2.85 41.19
CA ALA A 225 -36.78 -2.17 42.21
C ALA A 225 -36.43 -0.69 42.43
N ASP A 226 -35.34 -0.16 41.86
CA ASP A 226 -34.84 1.20 42.15
C ASP A 226 -34.87 2.17 40.96
N TRP A 227 -35.69 1.91 39.94
CA TRP A 227 -35.84 2.84 38.82
C TRP A 227 -36.72 4.05 39.18
N PRO A 228 -36.27 5.30 38.93
CA PRO A 228 -37.08 6.49 39.20
C PRO A 228 -38.35 6.59 38.32
N ASP A 229 -39.45 7.09 38.89
CA ASP A 229 -40.82 7.16 38.32
C ASP A 229 -40.97 7.76 36.91
N TRP A 230 -39.97 8.47 36.39
CA TRP A 230 -40.02 9.01 35.03
C TRP A 230 -39.74 7.96 33.95
N VAL A 231 -39.22 6.79 34.32
CA VAL A 231 -38.93 5.66 33.40
C VAL A 231 -40.17 4.80 33.12
N THR A 232 -41.20 4.83 33.97
CA THR A 232 -42.41 4.00 33.83
C THR A 232 -43.66 4.77 33.38
N ARG A 233 -43.56 6.06 33.05
CA ARG A 233 -44.71 6.83 32.55
C ARG A 233 -45.08 6.45 31.12
N SER A 234 -46.17 5.70 30.98
CA SER A 234 -46.90 5.54 29.72
C SER A 234 -47.66 6.83 29.36
N VAL A 235 -47.47 7.29 28.13
CA VAL A 235 -48.11 8.48 27.53
C VAL A 235 -49.64 8.25 27.41
N PRO A 236 -50.51 9.23 27.76
CA PRO A 236 -51.94 9.13 27.54
C PRO A 236 -52.32 9.32 26.05
N ASP A 237 -53.17 8.43 25.54
CA ASP A 237 -53.80 8.51 24.23
C ASP A 237 -54.83 9.66 24.16
N GLU A 238 -54.72 10.52 23.14
CA GLU A 238 -55.83 11.36 22.67
C GLU A 238 -56.36 10.86 21.30
N PRO A 239 -57.68 10.98 21.04
CA PRO A 239 -58.35 10.20 20.02
C PRO A 239 -58.38 10.90 18.64
N ARG A 240 -57.98 10.17 17.59
CA ARG A 240 -58.18 10.58 16.19
C ARG A 240 -59.33 9.78 15.57
N ALA A 241 -60.29 10.50 15.00
CA ALA A 241 -61.55 10.02 14.45
C ALA A 241 -61.46 9.19 13.14
N ALA A 242 -62.39 8.22 13.04
CA ALA A 242 -63.11 7.58 11.90
C ALA A 242 -62.81 8.04 10.45
N ALA A 243 -62.89 7.26 9.36
CA ALA A 243 -63.24 5.87 8.93
C ALA A 243 -62.98 5.83 7.37
N PRO A 244 -63.34 4.82 6.52
CA PRO A 244 -63.90 3.48 6.74
C PRO A 244 -63.20 2.34 5.94
N ALA A 245 -63.67 1.11 6.20
CA ALA A 245 -63.26 -0.17 5.60
C ALA A 245 -64.02 -0.52 4.29
N PRO A 246 -63.59 -1.58 3.58
CA PRO A 246 -64.51 -2.54 2.96
C PRO A 246 -64.28 -3.94 3.58
N GLU A 247 -65.25 -4.51 4.28
CA GLU A 247 -66.39 -5.30 3.77
C GLU A 247 -65.99 -6.67 3.21
N VAL A 248 -66.30 -7.69 4.02
CA VAL A 248 -66.10 -9.12 3.76
C VAL A 248 -67.17 -9.60 2.77
N ARG A 249 -66.75 -10.30 1.71
CA ARG A 249 -67.63 -11.19 0.93
C ARG A 249 -66.91 -12.49 0.57
N ASN A 250 -67.57 -13.60 0.88
CA ASN A 250 -67.46 -14.91 0.23
C ASN A 250 -68.86 -15.57 0.36
N PRO A 251 -69.27 -16.59 -0.42
CA PRO A 251 -68.55 -17.35 -1.47
C PRO A 251 -69.36 -17.54 -2.79
N ALA A 252 -68.69 -17.90 -3.90
CA ALA A 252 -69.32 -18.60 -5.04
C ALA A 252 -68.27 -19.34 -5.90
N GLU A 253 -68.40 -20.67 -5.98
CA GLU A 253 -67.85 -21.53 -7.05
C GLU A 253 -68.92 -21.74 -8.14
N PRO A 254 -68.63 -22.37 -9.31
CA PRO A 254 -67.40 -22.41 -10.11
C PRO A 254 -67.69 -22.09 -11.60
N VAL A 255 -66.75 -21.51 -12.34
CA VAL A 255 -66.75 -21.57 -13.81
C VAL A 255 -65.33 -21.86 -14.31
N ALA A 256 -65.20 -23.01 -14.96
CA ALA A 256 -63.99 -23.47 -15.61
C ALA A 256 -63.60 -22.58 -16.79
N ALA A 257 -62.36 -22.10 -16.84
CA ALA A 257 -61.59 -21.90 -18.08
C ALA A 257 -60.13 -21.54 -17.78
N GLN A 258 -59.24 -22.44 -18.25
CA GLN A 258 -57.89 -22.17 -18.76
C GLN A 258 -56.80 -21.79 -17.75
N VAL A 259 -55.94 -22.79 -17.51
CA VAL A 259 -54.58 -22.67 -16.97
C VAL A 259 -53.76 -21.78 -17.90
N ALA A 260 -53.61 -20.51 -17.53
CA ALA A 260 -52.47 -19.69 -17.91
C ALA A 260 -51.59 -19.57 -16.67
N ALA A 261 -50.38 -20.12 -16.75
CA ALA A 261 -49.41 -20.07 -15.67
C ALA A 261 -49.14 -18.61 -15.26
N PRO A 262 -49.11 -18.27 -13.96
CA PRO A 262 -48.64 -16.97 -13.54
C PRO A 262 -47.17 -16.85 -13.93
N GLU A 263 -46.88 -15.84 -14.76
CA GLU A 263 -45.53 -15.36 -14.96
C GLU A 263 -44.91 -15.11 -13.59
N VAL A 264 -43.97 -15.99 -13.23
CA VAL A 264 -43.08 -15.79 -12.10
C VAL A 264 -42.30 -14.53 -12.43
N SER A 265 -42.74 -13.41 -11.83
CA SER A 265 -41.96 -12.18 -11.72
C SER A 265 -40.51 -12.55 -11.52
N ALA A 266 -39.71 -12.12 -12.49
CA ALA A 266 -38.30 -12.40 -12.62
C ALA A 266 -37.65 -12.47 -11.24
N LYS A 267 -37.25 -13.69 -10.85
CA LYS A 267 -36.18 -13.85 -9.86
C LYS A 267 -35.12 -12.87 -10.30
N GLN A 268 -34.86 -11.86 -9.47
CA GLN A 268 -33.73 -10.98 -9.64
C GLN A 268 -32.53 -11.92 -9.74
N SER A 269 -32.10 -12.16 -10.97
CA SER A 269 -30.79 -12.72 -11.24
C SER A 269 -29.86 -11.67 -10.69
N VAL A 270 -29.42 -11.88 -9.44
CA VAL A 270 -28.23 -11.26 -8.92
C VAL A 270 -27.15 -11.70 -9.89
N GLN A 271 -26.93 -10.87 -10.91
CA GLN A 271 -25.72 -10.97 -11.69
C GLN A 271 -24.62 -10.74 -10.67
N ILE A 272 -23.91 -11.81 -10.35
CA ILE A 272 -22.66 -11.75 -9.62
C ILE A 272 -21.77 -10.92 -10.54
N GLY A 273 -21.81 -9.60 -10.34
CA GLY A 273 -20.93 -8.69 -11.02
C GLY A 273 -19.53 -9.21 -10.78
N SER A 274 -18.81 -9.49 -11.86
CA SER A 274 -17.36 -9.70 -11.86
C SER A 274 -16.75 -8.88 -10.72
N HIS A 275 -16.14 -9.52 -9.73
CA HIS A 275 -15.56 -8.86 -8.55
C HIS A 275 -14.51 -7.85 -9.05
N ARG A 276 -14.95 -6.62 -9.31
CA ARG A 276 -14.12 -5.56 -9.84
C ARG A 276 -13.17 -5.24 -8.69
N PRO A 277 -11.84 -5.37 -8.87
CA PRO A 277 -10.92 -5.13 -7.79
C PRO A 277 -11.17 -3.72 -7.25
N GLU A 278 -11.33 -3.62 -5.94
CA GLU A 278 -11.68 -2.38 -5.26
C GLU A 278 -10.71 -1.27 -5.71
N PRO A 279 -11.22 -0.12 -6.20
CA PRO A 279 -10.38 0.88 -6.88
C PRO A 279 -9.26 1.43 -5.99
N LEU A 280 -9.48 1.46 -4.67
CA LEU A 280 -8.43 1.80 -3.72
C LEU A 280 -7.36 0.70 -3.63
N ALA A 281 -7.71 -0.58 -3.61
CA ALA A 281 -6.74 -1.68 -3.68
C ALA A 281 -5.85 -1.59 -4.94
N GLN A 282 -6.43 -1.28 -6.10
CA GLN A 282 -5.64 -1.06 -7.33
C GLN A 282 -4.70 0.13 -7.21
N ALA A 283 -5.15 1.22 -6.59
CA ALA A 283 -4.31 2.39 -6.37
C ALA A 283 -3.17 2.12 -5.38
N GLN A 284 -3.44 1.38 -4.31
CA GLN A 284 -2.42 0.95 -3.34
C GLN A 284 -1.38 0.06 -4.01
N ASP A 285 -1.81 -0.83 -4.90
CA ASP A 285 -0.89 -1.67 -5.66
C ASP A 285 -0.02 -0.84 -6.61
N ALA A 286 -0.62 0.11 -7.33
CA ALA A 286 0.13 1.05 -8.16
C ALA A 286 1.15 1.87 -7.33
N LEU A 287 0.83 2.25 -6.09
CA LEU A 287 1.79 2.91 -5.19
C LEU A 287 2.94 1.98 -4.77
N ARG A 288 2.68 0.70 -4.48
CA ARG A 288 3.72 -0.28 -4.17
C ARG A 288 4.67 -0.49 -5.35
N GLN A 289 4.12 -0.50 -6.56
CA GLN A 289 4.88 -0.57 -7.81
C GLN A 289 5.57 0.76 -8.18
N GLN A 290 5.45 1.79 -7.35
CA GLN A 290 5.95 3.15 -7.62
C GLN A 290 5.37 3.79 -8.89
N ASN A 291 4.26 3.25 -9.40
CA ASN A 291 3.50 3.81 -10.51
C ASN A 291 2.59 4.92 -10.00
N TYR A 292 3.22 6.03 -9.59
CA TYR A 292 2.52 7.18 -9.03
C TYR A 292 1.48 7.81 -9.97
N PRO A 293 1.73 7.98 -11.29
CA PRO A 293 0.73 8.54 -12.19
C PRO A 293 -0.57 7.72 -12.20
N ARG A 294 -0.46 6.38 -12.27
CA ARG A 294 -1.62 5.50 -12.26
C ARG A 294 -2.34 5.53 -10.92
N ALA A 295 -1.60 5.49 -9.81
CA ALA A 295 -2.18 5.57 -8.48
C ALA A 295 -2.97 6.87 -8.28
N ILE A 296 -2.39 8.01 -8.66
CA ILE A 296 -3.03 9.33 -8.55
C ILE A 296 -4.29 9.39 -9.41
N GLN A 297 -4.25 8.91 -10.66
CA GLN A 297 -5.43 8.88 -11.52
C GLN A 297 -6.58 8.08 -10.89
N LEU A 298 -6.28 6.88 -10.38
CA LEU A 298 -7.27 6.03 -9.71
C LEU A 298 -7.85 6.70 -8.46
N LEU A 299 -7.00 7.30 -7.62
CA LEU A 299 -7.41 7.96 -6.39
C LEU A 299 -8.18 9.27 -6.63
N GLN A 300 -7.82 10.04 -7.65
CA GLN A 300 -8.58 11.22 -8.09
C GLN A 300 -9.97 10.80 -8.59
N SER A 301 -10.06 9.74 -9.40
CA SER A 301 -11.35 9.22 -9.86
C SER A 301 -12.21 8.73 -8.69
N LEU A 302 -11.59 8.04 -7.73
CA LEU A 302 -12.26 7.57 -6.52
C LEU A 302 -12.77 8.76 -5.69
N HIS A 303 -11.95 9.78 -5.46
CA HIS A 303 -12.35 10.99 -4.76
C HIS A 303 -13.45 11.76 -5.49
N ALA A 304 -13.45 11.79 -6.83
CA ALA A 304 -14.52 12.41 -7.61
C ALA A 304 -15.86 11.66 -7.46
N THR A 305 -15.84 10.33 -7.42
CA THR A 305 -17.05 9.51 -7.21
C THR A 305 -17.51 9.46 -5.76
N GLN A 306 -16.58 9.57 -4.81
CA GLN A 306 -16.82 9.50 -3.38
C GLN A 306 -16.05 10.63 -2.66
N PRO A 307 -16.52 11.89 -2.75
CA PRO A 307 -15.82 13.04 -2.18
C PRO A 307 -15.59 12.92 -0.68
N ASP A 308 -16.49 12.22 0.02
CA ASP A 308 -16.46 12.09 1.47
C ASP A 308 -15.69 10.87 2.00
N ASN A 309 -15.10 10.05 1.13
CA ASN A 309 -14.35 8.87 1.56
C ASN A 309 -12.98 9.28 2.15
N PRO A 310 -12.76 9.13 3.48
CA PRO A 310 -11.53 9.57 4.13
C PRO A 310 -10.31 8.75 3.68
N GLN A 311 -10.49 7.49 3.32
CA GLN A 311 -9.40 6.65 2.83
C GLN A 311 -8.91 7.14 1.46
N ALA A 312 -9.83 7.48 0.55
CA ALA A 312 -9.48 8.03 -0.75
C ALA A 312 -8.64 9.32 -0.62
N ILE A 313 -9.05 10.22 0.28
CA ILE A 313 -8.33 11.48 0.54
C ILE A 313 -6.93 11.21 1.11
N ARG A 314 -6.82 10.35 2.13
CA ARG A 314 -5.53 10.01 2.77
C ARG A 314 -4.57 9.34 1.79
N TRP A 315 -5.06 8.39 0.99
CA TRP A 315 -4.25 7.72 -0.02
C TRP A 315 -3.85 8.63 -1.15
N LEU A 316 -4.72 9.54 -1.60
CA LEU A 316 -4.37 10.56 -2.59
C LEU A 316 -3.28 11.50 -2.07
N ALA A 317 -3.39 11.95 -0.82
CA ALA A 317 -2.36 12.76 -0.17
C ALA A 317 -1.01 12.01 -0.08
N ARG A 318 -1.02 10.71 0.30
CA ARG A 318 0.18 9.85 0.26
C ARG A 318 0.76 9.73 -1.14
N ALA A 319 -0.09 9.59 -2.16
CA ALA A 319 0.32 9.48 -3.54
C ALA A 319 1.02 10.76 -4.05
N TYR A 320 0.50 11.94 -3.70
CA TYR A 320 1.18 13.21 -4.00
C TYR A 320 2.52 13.36 -3.27
N LEU A 321 2.61 12.96 -1.99
CA LEU A 321 3.88 12.95 -1.27
C LEU A 321 4.91 12.03 -1.92
N ALA A 322 4.50 10.81 -2.27
CA ALA A 322 5.39 9.81 -2.85
C ALA A 322 5.84 10.17 -4.27
N SER A 323 4.99 10.86 -5.04
CA SER A 323 5.30 11.34 -6.39
C SER A 323 6.11 12.64 -6.42
N GLY A 324 6.28 13.30 -5.28
CA GLY A 324 6.95 14.61 -5.19
C GLY A 324 6.08 15.79 -5.66
N GLN A 325 4.78 15.59 -5.88
CA GLN A 325 3.84 16.66 -6.22
C GLN A 325 3.43 17.47 -4.98
N ILE A 326 4.44 18.07 -4.34
CA ILE A 326 4.27 18.77 -3.06
C ILE A 326 3.40 20.02 -3.22
N ASP A 327 3.60 20.81 -4.28
CA ASP A 327 2.80 22.02 -4.53
C ASP A 327 1.31 21.69 -4.71
N THR A 328 1.00 20.62 -5.45
CA THR A 328 -0.38 20.14 -5.64
C THR A 328 -1.00 19.70 -4.32
N LEU A 329 -0.25 18.97 -3.50
CA LEU A 329 -0.69 18.56 -2.18
C LEU A 329 -1.01 19.76 -1.28
N LEU A 330 -0.09 20.74 -1.22
CA LEU A 330 -0.22 21.91 -0.37
C LEU A 330 -1.37 22.83 -0.78
N ALA A 331 -1.72 22.86 -2.06
CA ALA A 331 -2.89 23.59 -2.55
C ALA A 331 -4.22 22.86 -2.23
N TRP A 332 -4.25 21.53 -2.33
CA TRP A 332 -5.50 20.75 -2.26
C TRP A 332 -5.87 20.29 -0.83
N LEU A 333 -4.89 19.80 -0.06
CA LEU A 333 -5.13 19.14 1.24
C LEU A 333 -5.71 20.07 2.33
N PRO A 334 -5.37 21.38 2.41
CA PRO A 334 -5.99 22.27 3.40
C PRO A 334 -7.52 22.34 3.31
N GLY A 335 -8.09 22.33 2.10
CA GLY A 335 -9.55 22.29 1.91
C GLY A 335 -10.18 21.00 2.45
N GLN A 336 -9.48 19.88 2.30
CA GLN A 336 -9.92 18.59 2.85
C GLN A 336 -9.85 18.59 4.39
N LEU A 337 -8.83 19.22 4.97
CA LEU A 337 -8.68 19.32 6.41
C LEU A 337 -9.72 20.26 7.06
N GLN A 338 -10.19 21.29 6.35
CA GLN A 338 -11.28 22.16 6.84
C GLN A 338 -12.59 21.39 7.06
N THR A 339 -12.90 20.42 6.19
CA THR A 339 -14.08 19.56 6.36
C THR A 339 -13.87 18.47 7.42
N ARG A 340 -12.61 18.13 7.74
CA ARG A 340 -12.21 17.08 8.68
C ARG A 340 -11.18 17.58 9.68
N PRO A 341 -11.50 18.57 10.52
CA PRO A 341 -10.51 19.27 11.36
C PRO A 341 -9.87 18.37 12.42
N ARG A 342 -10.46 17.20 12.73
CA ARG A 342 -9.95 16.23 13.71
C ARG A 342 -9.19 15.06 13.07
N ASP A 343 -9.03 15.01 11.75
CA ASP A 343 -8.27 13.95 11.10
C ASP A 343 -6.76 14.14 11.31
N ALA A 344 -6.22 13.46 12.32
CA ALA A 344 -4.81 13.53 12.68
C ALA A 344 -3.89 13.05 11.55
N GLU A 345 -4.33 12.10 10.72
CA GLU A 345 -3.53 11.54 9.64
C GLU A 345 -3.39 12.52 8.49
N LEU A 346 -4.49 13.17 8.07
CA LEU A 346 -4.45 14.23 7.07
C LEU A 346 -3.58 15.41 7.53
N ARG A 347 -3.65 15.77 8.81
CA ARG A 347 -2.80 16.81 9.39
C ARG A 347 -1.32 16.43 9.36
N MET A 348 -0.97 15.18 9.66
CA MET A 348 0.41 14.68 9.50
C MET A 348 0.88 14.70 8.05
N LEU A 349 0.01 14.34 7.09
CA LEU A 349 0.34 14.37 5.67
C LEU A 349 0.57 15.80 5.17
N LEU A 350 -0.22 16.77 5.66
CA LEU A 350 -0.02 18.19 5.37
C LEU A 350 1.31 18.70 5.94
N ALA A 351 1.61 18.40 7.21
CA ALA A 351 2.87 18.78 7.83
C ALA A 351 4.09 18.17 7.13
N ARG A 352 3.99 16.91 6.67
CA ARG A 352 5.03 16.29 5.84
C ARG A 352 5.20 16.98 4.49
N GLY A 353 4.09 17.37 3.85
CA GLY A 353 4.12 18.16 2.61
C GLY A 353 4.83 19.49 2.82
N GLN A 354 4.50 20.22 3.89
CA GLN A 354 5.11 21.51 4.23
C GLN A 354 6.60 21.34 4.52
N LEU A 355 6.99 20.29 5.24
CA LEU A 355 8.38 19.95 5.49
C LEU A 355 9.16 19.69 4.20
N LEU A 356 8.60 18.88 3.28
CA LEU A 356 9.23 18.61 1.98
C LEU A 356 9.27 19.85 1.07
N GLY A 357 8.31 20.77 1.22
CA GLY A 357 8.31 22.08 0.59
C GLY A 357 9.28 23.08 1.22
N GLY A 358 9.92 22.74 2.34
CA GLY A 358 10.89 23.57 3.04
C GLY A 358 10.31 24.49 4.14
N ASP A 359 8.99 24.52 4.32
CA ASP A 359 8.31 25.36 5.32
C ASP A 359 8.15 24.61 6.65
N LYS A 360 9.27 24.46 7.36
CA LYS A 360 9.32 23.83 8.69
C LYS A 360 8.44 24.55 9.74
N PRO A 361 8.43 25.90 9.81
CA PRO A 361 7.54 26.61 10.73
C PRO A 361 6.05 26.33 10.48
N ALA A 362 5.60 26.32 9.22
CA ALA A 362 4.20 26.02 8.91
C ALA A 362 3.84 24.56 9.23
N ALA A 363 4.75 23.63 8.99
CA ALA A 363 4.59 22.23 9.39
C ALA A 363 4.38 22.11 10.91
N LEU A 364 5.12 22.90 11.70
CA LEU A 364 5.06 22.85 13.16
C LEU A 364 3.74 23.42 13.65
N ALA A 365 3.38 24.60 13.18
CA ALA A 365 2.10 25.23 13.48
C ALA A 365 0.92 24.32 13.12
N THR A 366 0.99 23.64 11.97
CA THR A 366 -0.05 22.71 11.51
C THR A 366 -0.25 21.56 12.51
N LEU A 367 0.83 20.99 13.05
CA LEU A 367 0.73 19.88 14.02
C LEU A 367 0.28 20.36 15.41
N GLU A 368 0.65 21.57 15.81
CA GLU A 368 0.31 22.11 17.14
C GLU A 368 -1.15 22.53 17.25
N GLN A 369 -1.82 22.82 16.13
CA GLN A 369 -3.25 23.19 16.11
C GLN A 369 -4.18 22.14 16.69
N SER A 370 -3.82 20.85 16.66
CA SER A 370 -4.66 19.78 17.19
C SER A 370 -3.82 18.57 17.58
N LEU A 371 -3.63 18.40 18.88
CA LEU A 371 -2.83 17.33 19.44
C LEU A 371 -3.73 16.14 19.80
N PRO A 372 -3.62 14.99 19.10
CA PRO A 372 -4.30 13.77 19.54
C PRO A 372 -3.68 13.25 20.85
N ALA A 373 -4.41 12.42 21.57
CA ALA A 373 -3.88 11.73 22.74
C ALA A 373 -2.62 10.94 22.38
N LEU A 374 -1.57 11.04 23.20
CA LEU A 374 -0.25 10.48 22.87
C LEU A 374 -0.30 8.95 22.66
N ALA A 375 -1.06 8.25 23.50
CA ALA A 375 -1.25 6.80 23.39
C ALA A 375 -1.98 6.38 22.10
N SER A 376 -2.91 7.18 21.58
CA SER A 376 -3.68 6.83 20.38
C SER A 376 -2.90 7.12 19.10
N ASN A 377 -2.00 8.10 19.10
CA ASN A 377 -1.22 8.44 17.91
C ASN A 377 0.23 8.86 18.24
N SER A 378 1.03 7.88 18.67
CA SER A 378 2.46 8.08 18.93
C SER A 378 3.26 8.54 17.70
N ALA A 379 2.85 8.15 16.49
CA ALA A 379 3.50 8.57 15.25
C ALA A 379 3.34 10.09 14.99
N TYR A 380 2.19 10.67 15.38
CA TYR A 380 1.95 12.11 15.32
C TYR A 380 2.94 12.87 16.20
N HIS A 381 3.06 12.43 17.46
CA HIS A 381 3.99 13.02 18.42
C HIS A 381 5.45 12.84 18.02
N ALA A 382 5.81 11.69 17.44
CA ALA A 382 7.15 11.47 16.92
C ALA A 382 7.50 12.42 15.76
N LEU A 383 6.52 12.74 14.89
CA LEU A 383 6.70 13.74 13.84
C LEU A 383 6.83 15.15 14.40
N LEU A 384 5.98 15.51 15.37
CA LEU A 384 6.06 16.79 16.07
C LEU A 384 7.43 16.97 16.76
N ALA A 385 7.92 15.95 17.45
CA ALA A 385 9.20 15.97 18.15
C ALA A 385 10.38 16.15 17.19
N ALA A 386 10.40 15.43 16.06
CA ALA A 386 11.45 15.60 15.05
C ALA A 386 11.39 16.97 14.39
N LEU A 387 10.19 17.50 14.15
CA LEU A 387 10.03 18.81 13.56
C LEU A 387 10.51 19.93 14.52
N ARG A 388 10.28 19.75 15.83
CA ARG A 388 10.86 20.63 16.86
C ARG A 388 12.38 20.63 16.83
N GLN A 389 13.03 19.48 16.67
CA GLN A 389 14.49 19.41 16.44
C GLN A 389 14.90 20.18 15.19
N GLN A 390 14.14 20.01 14.10
CA GLN A 390 14.37 20.73 12.86
C GLN A 390 14.03 22.23 12.92
N VAL A 391 13.48 22.77 14.01
CA VAL A 391 13.43 24.23 14.20
C VAL A 391 14.35 24.70 15.33
N GLY A 392 15.10 23.78 15.94
CA GLY A 392 16.01 24.07 17.06
C GLY A 392 15.35 24.09 18.43
N ASP A 393 14.07 23.71 18.54
CA ASP A 393 13.40 23.49 19.83
C ASP A 393 13.80 22.11 20.40
N TRP A 394 15.06 22.02 20.83
CA TRP A 394 15.62 20.79 21.40
C TRP A 394 14.94 20.42 22.72
N ALA A 395 14.58 21.40 23.55
CA ALA A 395 13.92 21.20 24.82
C ALA A 395 12.52 20.60 24.66
N GLY A 396 11.70 21.18 23.78
CA GLY A 396 10.37 20.66 23.47
C GLY A 396 10.41 19.30 22.79
N SER A 397 11.38 19.07 21.91
CA SER A 397 11.59 17.74 21.32
C SER A 397 11.93 16.68 22.37
N ALA A 398 12.89 16.96 23.25
CA ALA A 398 13.29 16.04 24.31
C ALA A 398 12.10 15.69 25.23
N ALA A 399 11.24 16.67 25.55
CA ALA A 399 10.05 16.44 26.36
C ALA A 399 9.10 15.42 25.72
N ILE A 400 8.80 15.58 24.42
CA ILE A 400 7.91 14.65 23.69
C ILE A 400 8.57 13.28 23.55
N TYR A 401 9.85 13.21 23.19
CA TYR A 401 10.53 11.92 23.05
C TYR A 401 10.65 11.16 24.37
N ARG A 402 10.83 11.84 25.52
CA ARG A 402 10.77 11.18 26.84
C ARG A 402 9.42 10.51 27.08
N GLN A 403 8.31 11.17 26.72
CA GLN A 403 6.98 10.58 26.83
C GLN A 403 6.82 9.36 25.89
N LEU A 404 7.29 9.47 24.65
CA LEU A 404 7.24 8.37 23.67
C LEU A 404 8.06 7.16 24.12
N VAL A 405 9.29 7.38 24.59
CA VAL A 405 10.16 6.33 25.15
C VAL A 405 9.54 5.70 26.39
N GLY A 406 8.85 6.48 27.22
CA GLY A 406 8.07 5.96 28.35
C GLY A 406 6.95 5.00 27.93
N LEU A 407 6.34 5.20 26.76
CA LEU A 407 5.33 4.27 26.22
C LEU A 407 5.92 3.02 25.58
N ARG A 408 6.97 3.17 24.76
CA ARG A 408 7.64 2.04 24.10
C ARG A 408 9.15 2.20 24.18
N PRO A 409 9.79 1.68 25.24
CA PRO A 409 11.23 1.85 25.43
C PRO A 409 12.07 1.11 24.39
N GLN A 410 11.52 0.08 23.74
CA GLN A 410 12.21 -0.73 22.72
C GLN A 410 12.27 -0.06 21.33
N GLN A 411 11.53 1.03 21.12
CA GLN A 411 11.52 1.71 19.82
C GLN A 411 12.80 2.53 19.61
N ALA A 412 13.74 1.98 18.84
CA ALA A 412 15.06 2.57 18.63
C ALA A 412 15.04 3.98 18.04
N SER A 413 14.10 4.27 17.13
CA SER A 413 13.97 5.58 16.50
C SER A 413 13.63 6.69 17.49
N TRP A 414 12.86 6.40 18.55
CA TRP A 414 12.51 7.37 19.59
C TRP A 414 13.65 7.56 20.58
N GLN A 415 14.35 6.48 20.93
CA GLN A 415 15.59 6.54 21.72
C GLN A 415 16.65 7.40 21.01
N LEU A 416 16.78 7.24 19.69
CA LEU A 416 17.71 8.03 18.88
C LEU A 416 17.30 9.51 18.83
N GLY A 417 16.02 9.79 18.57
CA GLY A 417 15.50 11.16 18.59
C GLY A 417 15.74 11.86 19.94
N LEU A 418 15.53 11.13 21.05
CA LEU A 418 15.82 11.63 22.40
C LEU A 418 17.32 11.88 22.59
N ALA A 419 18.18 10.95 22.19
CA ALA A 419 19.63 11.08 22.34
C ALA A 419 20.17 12.32 21.63
N ILE A 420 19.72 12.58 20.40
CA ILE A 420 20.07 13.77 19.62
C ILE A 420 19.62 15.04 20.33
N ALA A 421 18.38 15.07 20.84
CA ALA A 421 17.87 16.24 21.56
C ALA A 421 18.69 16.52 22.83
N LEU A 422 19.04 15.47 23.60
CA LEU A 422 19.84 15.59 24.81
C LEU A 422 21.28 16.05 24.53
N GLU A 423 21.87 15.58 23.44
CA GLU A 423 23.20 16.02 23.00
C GLU A 423 23.20 17.52 22.70
N GLN A 424 22.19 18.01 22.01
CA GLN A 424 22.03 19.45 21.71
C GLN A 424 21.65 20.30 22.93
N LEU A 425 21.22 19.68 24.02
CA LEU A 425 20.93 20.32 25.30
C LEU A 425 22.13 20.23 26.28
N ASP A 426 23.32 19.92 25.77
CA ASP A 426 24.56 19.76 26.56
C ASP A 426 24.42 18.73 27.71
N GLN A 427 23.68 17.64 27.46
CA GLN A 427 23.53 16.50 28.37
C GLN A 427 24.18 15.23 27.81
N PRO A 428 25.51 15.23 27.56
CA PRO A 428 26.19 14.19 26.79
C PRO A 428 26.15 12.81 27.46
N ALA A 429 26.17 12.74 28.79
CA ALA A 429 26.09 11.47 29.52
C ALA A 429 24.74 10.77 29.30
N LEU A 430 23.64 11.52 29.40
CA LEU A 430 22.29 10.99 29.13
C LEU A 430 22.13 10.67 27.64
N ALA A 431 22.66 11.51 26.76
CA ALA A 431 22.66 11.24 25.32
C ALA A 431 23.37 9.92 24.99
N ALA A 432 24.55 9.68 25.56
CA ALA A 432 25.32 8.43 25.35
C ALA A 432 24.52 7.18 25.77
N ASP A 433 23.80 7.24 26.90
CA ASP A 433 22.96 6.15 27.36
C ASP A 433 21.83 5.85 26.36
N HIS A 434 21.13 6.90 25.89
CA HIS A 434 20.05 6.74 24.90
C HIS A 434 20.56 6.33 23.51
N TYR A 435 21.75 6.76 23.09
CA TYR A 435 22.36 6.28 21.84
C TYR A 435 22.66 4.77 21.91
N ARG A 436 23.13 4.26 23.06
CA ARG A 436 23.35 2.81 23.25
C ARG A 436 22.03 2.04 23.19
N LEU A 437 20.99 2.54 23.85
CA LEU A 437 19.65 1.95 23.78
C LEU A 437 19.10 1.96 22.35
N ALA A 438 19.29 3.05 21.61
CA ALA A 438 18.90 3.16 20.21
C ALA A 438 19.63 2.14 19.32
N ALA A 439 20.93 1.93 19.54
CA ALA A 439 21.72 0.96 18.78
C ALA A 439 21.27 -0.49 18.99
N GLN A 440 20.78 -0.81 20.19
CA GLN A 440 20.32 -2.15 20.58
C GLN A 440 18.84 -2.42 20.23
N GLY A 441 18.04 -1.36 20.04
CA GLY A 441 16.60 -1.49 19.79
C GLY A 441 16.23 -1.93 18.36
N GLN A 442 14.93 -2.17 18.16
CA GLN A 442 14.36 -2.58 16.88
C GLN A 442 13.85 -1.39 16.06
N GLY A 443 13.78 -1.54 14.73
CA GLY A 443 13.16 -0.56 13.82
C GLY A 443 14.07 0.61 13.43
N LEU A 444 15.39 0.48 13.62
CA LEU A 444 16.39 1.41 13.10
C LEU A 444 17.10 0.80 11.89
N ASP A 445 17.34 1.59 10.86
CA ASP A 445 18.10 1.13 9.70
C ASP A 445 19.61 1.07 9.99
N GLY A 446 20.37 0.45 9.08
CA GLY A 446 21.81 0.23 9.28
C GLY A 446 22.63 1.52 9.38
N ASN A 447 22.18 2.61 8.76
CA ASN A 447 22.89 3.89 8.80
C ASN A 447 22.67 4.58 10.14
N ALA A 448 21.42 4.72 10.56
CA ALA A 448 21.09 5.36 11.81
C ALA A 448 21.59 4.53 13.02
N ARG A 449 21.64 3.19 12.92
CA ARG A 449 22.26 2.35 13.94
C ARG A 449 23.76 2.62 14.07
N ARG A 450 24.49 2.68 12.95
CA ARG A 450 25.93 3.01 12.96
C ARG A 450 26.18 4.39 13.57
N PHE A 451 25.41 5.39 13.15
CA PHE A 451 25.45 6.73 13.74
C PHE A 451 25.26 6.70 15.27
N ALA A 452 24.26 5.95 15.76
CA ALA A 452 24.01 5.82 17.18
C ALA A 452 25.20 5.17 17.92
N VAL A 453 25.80 4.12 17.37
CA VAL A 453 26.98 3.45 17.95
C VAL A 453 28.19 4.40 18.01
N GLU A 454 28.48 5.10 16.91
CA GLU A 454 29.60 6.05 16.83
C GLU A 454 29.43 7.20 17.82
N ARG A 455 28.21 7.77 17.91
CA ARG A 455 27.90 8.83 18.86
C ARG A 455 27.96 8.37 20.32
N ALA A 456 27.43 7.18 20.62
CA ALA A 456 27.55 6.59 21.95
C ALA A 456 29.02 6.42 22.37
N ALA A 457 29.87 5.95 21.46
CA ALA A 457 31.30 5.79 21.73
C ALA A 457 31.97 7.14 21.96
N ALA A 458 31.74 8.13 21.09
CA ALA A 458 32.35 9.46 21.20
C ALA A 458 31.99 10.19 22.50
N LEU A 459 30.74 10.10 22.93
CA LEU A 459 30.26 10.75 24.15
C LEU A 459 30.55 9.95 25.43
N GLY A 460 30.90 8.66 25.31
CA GLY A 460 31.17 7.75 26.42
C GLY A 460 32.61 7.77 26.95
N VAL A 461 33.57 8.37 26.24
CA VAL A 461 35.01 8.39 26.63
C VAL A 461 35.29 9.28 27.85
N GLY A 462 34.32 10.06 28.33
CA GLY A 462 34.48 10.96 29.47
C GLY A 462 34.21 10.37 30.86
N ARG A 463 34.20 9.04 31.03
CA ARG A 463 33.99 8.38 32.34
C ARG A 463 35.26 7.81 32.94
#